data_AF-A0A4S8M359-F1
#
_entry.id   AF-A0A4S8M359-F1
#
_cell.length_a   1.000
_cell.length_b   1.000
_cell.length_c   1.000
_cell.angle_alpha   90.00
_cell.angle_beta   90.00
_cell.angle_gamma   90.00
#
_symmetry.space_group_name_H-M   'P 1'
#
loop_
_entity.id
_entity.type
_entity.pdbx_description
1 polymer ?
#
loop_
_entity_poly.entity_id
_entity_poly.type
_entity_poly.pdbx_seq_one_letter_code
_entity_poly.pdbx_strand_id
1 'polypeptide(L)' 'YMIPKLHILGHLVKCQLAFLLSFVYGAGQTDAEGIEWVWSGLGPVATSIKEMGPGSHHDTLEDHIGHWNWCKCIGL' A
#
# COMPACT_ATOMS: atom_id res chain seq x y z
N TYR A 1 -3.86 18.74 -2.88
CA TYR A 1 -4.26 17.43 -3.44
C TYR A 1 -3.09 16.92 -4.27
N MET A 2 -2.74 15.63 -4.17
CA MET A 2 -1.57 15.03 -4.83
C MET A 2 -1.92 13.60 -5.26
N ILE A 3 -1.23 13.06 -6.27
CA ILE A 3 -1.48 11.72 -6.80
C ILE A 3 -0.19 10.87 -6.63
N PRO A 4 -0.28 9.63 -6.10
CA PRO A 4 0.86 8.71 -5.99
C PRO A 4 1.60 8.49 -7.32
N LYS A 5 2.90 8.15 -7.24
CA LYS A 5 3.80 8.20 -8.39
C LYS A 5 3.49 7.19 -9.48
N LEU A 6 2.93 6.02 -9.15
CA LEU A 6 2.50 5.05 -10.14
C LEU A 6 1.17 5.49 -10.75
N HIS A 7 0.23 5.91 -9.90
CA HIS A 7 -1.09 6.34 -10.31
C HIS A 7 -1.06 7.52 -11.28
N ILE A 8 -0.22 8.53 -11.03
CA ILE A 8 -0.14 9.75 -11.84
C ILE A 8 0.26 9.47 -13.29
N LEU A 9 0.96 8.36 -13.57
CA LEU A 9 1.35 7.95 -14.93
C LEU A 9 0.15 7.64 -15.83
N GLY A 10 -0.98 7.23 -15.25
CA GLY A 10 -2.22 6.99 -15.97
C GLY A 10 -2.98 8.26 -16.36
N HIS A 11 -2.55 9.44 -15.89
CA HIS A 11 -3.22 10.70 -16.16
C HIS A 11 -2.59 11.50 -17.31
N LEU A 12 -3.37 12.43 -17.87
CA LEU A 12 -2.92 13.42 -18.85
C LEU A 12 -1.75 14.26 -18.30
N VAL A 13 -0.85 14.70 -19.18
CA VAL A 13 0.33 15.51 -18.82
C VAL A 13 -0.03 16.73 -17.95
N LYS A 14 -1.13 17.43 -18.25
CA LYS A 14 -1.59 18.56 -17.44
C LYS A 14 -1.86 18.20 -15.97
N CYS A 15 -2.38 17.00 -15.73
CA CYS A 15 -2.63 16.48 -14.38
C CYS A 15 -1.32 16.08 -13.71
N GLN A 16 -0.40 15.47 -14.46
CA GLN A 16 0.92 15.13 -13.94
C GLN A 16 1.64 16.38 -13.44
N LEU A 17 1.65 17.47 -14.20
CA LEU A 17 2.29 18.72 -13.80
C LEU A 17 1.62 19.37 -12.57
N ALA A 18 0.31 19.24 -12.43
CA ALA A 18 -0.45 19.86 -11.35
C ALA A 18 -0.41 19.06 -10.03
N PHE A 19 -0.26 17.73 -10.10
CA PHE A 19 -0.46 16.84 -8.96
C PHE A 19 0.72 15.90 -8.69
N LEU A 20 1.87 16.12 -9.33
CA LEU A 20 3.07 15.31 -9.12
C LEU A 20 3.47 15.32 -7.65
N LEU A 21 3.58 14.14 -7.05
CA LEU A 21 4.02 13.98 -5.67
C LEU A 21 5.38 14.64 -5.41
N SER A 22 6.29 14.59 -6.38
CA SER A 22 7.62 15.19 -6.29
C SER A 22 7.63 16.71 -6.16
N PHE A 23 6.53 17.40 -6.46
CA PHE A 23 6.41 18.86 -6.30
C PHE A 23 5.73 19.27 -4.99
N VAL A 24 5.32 18.31 -4.18
CA VAL A 24 4.68 18.59 -2.89
C VAL A 24 5.75 18.89 -1.85
N TYR A 25 5.70 20.12 -1.31
CA TYR A 25 6.58 20.53 -0.22
C TYR A 25 6.39 19.61 1.00
N GLY A 26 7.50 19.06 1.51
CA GLY A 26 7.50 18.20 2.70
C GLY A 26 7.10 16.74 2.45
N ALA A 27 6.84 16.32 1.21
CA ALA A 27 6.46 14.92 0.93
C ALA A 27 7.63 13.91 1.11
N GLY A 28 8.88 14.38 1.10
CA GLY A 28 10.06 13.51 1.16
C GLY A 28 10.24 12.65 -0.10
N GLN A 29 11.20 11.72 -0.05
CA GLN A 29 11.43 10.76 -1.13
C GLN A 29 10.59 9.51 -0.90
N THR A 30 9.33 9.57 -1.34
CA THR A 30 8.39 8.44 -1.34
C THR A 30 7.62 8.39 -2.65
N ASP A 31 7.05 7.25 -2.97
CA ASP A 31 6.08 7.07 -4.06
C ASP A 31 4.63 7.18 -3.59
N ALA A 32 4.40 7.17 -2.27
CA ALA A 32 3.10 7.09 -1.62
C ALA A 32 2.26 5.85 -2.01
N GLU A 33 2.90 4.76 -2.46
CA GLU A 33 2.24 3.52 -2.91
C GLU A 33 2.18 2.46 -1.79
N GLY A 34 2.79 2.70 -0.64
CA GLY A 34 2.95 1.70 0.42
C GLY A 34 1.65 1.05 0.92
N ILE A 35 0.53 1.78 0.88
CA ILE A 35 -0.79 1.22 1.23
C ILE A 35 -1.30 0.23 0.17
N GLU A 36 -1.01 0.49 -1.10
CA GLU A 36 -1.44 -0.35 -2.21
C GLU A 36 -0.66 -1.66 -2.27
N TRP A 37 0.62 -1.64 -1.89
CA TRP A 37 1.43 -2.84 -1.76
C TRP A 37 0.87 -3.78 -0.69
N VAL A 38 0.47 -3.25 0.47
CA VAL A 38 -0.21 -4.01 1.53
C VAL A 38 -1.49 -4.63 1.00
N TRP A 39 -2.33 -3.81 0.38
CA TRP A 39 -3.61 -4.28 -0.15
C TRP A 39 -3.44 -5.39 -1.21
N SER A 40 -2.47 -5.24 -2.12
CA SER A 40 -2.18 -6.24 -3.14
C SER A 40 -1.76 -7.60 -2.54
N GLY A 41 -0.96 -7.58 -1.46
CA GLY A 41 -0.53 -8.78 -0.75
C GLY A 41 -1.63 -9.44 0.09
N LEU A 42 -2.60 -8.66 0.57
CA LEU A 42 -3.72 -9.18 1.35
C LEU A 42 -4.80 -9.88 0.51
N GLY A 43 -4.84 -9.68 -0.80
CA GLY A 43 -5.82 -10.35 -1.68
C GLY A 43 -5.81 -11.88 -1.54
N PRO A 44 -4.66 -12.55 -1.73
CA PRO A 44 -4.52 -13.99 -1.49
C PRO A 44 -4.84 -14.41 -0.06
N VAL A 45 -4.42 -13.63 0.95
CA VAL A 45 -4.69 -13.91 2.37
C VAL A 45 -6.20 -13.91 2.66
N ALA A 46 -6.92 -12.92 2.13
CA ALA A 46 -8.37 -12.84 2.27
C ALA A 46 -9.08 -14.06 1.67
N THR A 47 -8.52 -14.68 0.63
CA THR A 47 -9.08 -15.93 0.09
C THR A 47 -8.77 -17.17 0.92
N SER A 48 -7.61 -17.24 1.59
CA SER A 48 -7.22 -18.40 2.40
C SER A 48 -7.91 -18.46 3.76
N ILE A 49 -8.37 -17.32 4.30
CA ILE A 49 -8.98 -17.24 5.63
C ILE A 49 -10.52 -17.36 5.63
N LYS A 50 -11.16 -17.54 4.47
CA LYS A 50 -12.64 -17.52 4.35
C LYS A 50 -13.37 -18.54 5.21
N GLU A 51 -12.81 -19.75 5.33
CA GLU A 51 -13.42 -20.86 6.07
C GLU A 51 -12.89 -20.96 7.51
N MET A 52 -12.02 -20.04 7.94
CA MET A 52 -11.48 -20.03 9.28
C MET A 52 -12.52 -19.56 10.30
N GLY A 53 -12.48 -20.13 11.51
CA GLY A 53 -13.25 -19.62 12.64
C GLY A 53 -12.82 -18.21 13.05
N PRO A 54 -13.65 -17.44 13.77
CA PRO A 54 -13.38 -16.01 14.05
C PRO A 54 -12.02 -15.73 14.70
N GLY A 55 -11.57 -16.59 15.63
CA GLY A 55 -10.27 -16.46 16.28
C GLY A 55 -9.11 -16.70 15.32
N SER A 56 -9.08 -17.86 14.66
CA SER A 56 -8.01 -18.20 13.72
C SER A 56 -7.97 -17.27 12.50
N HIS A 57 -9.13 -16.76 12.07
CA HIS A 57 -9.23 -15.72 11.05
C HIS A 57 -8.50 -14.45 11.49
N HIS A 58 -8.77 -13.95 12.70
CA HIS A 58 -8.12 -12.74 13.22
C HIS A 58 -6.62 -12.94 13.41
N ASP A 59 -6.21 -14.05 14.04
CA ASP A 59 -4.80 -14.34 14.30
C ASP A 59 -3.98 -14.45 13.00
N THR A 60 -4.54 -15.10 11.97
CA THR A 60 -3.86 -15.23 10.67
C THR A 60 -3.73 -13.87 9.98
N LEU A 61 -4.76 -13.02 10.06
CA LEU A 61 -4.71 -11.68 9.47
C LEU A 61 -3.66 -10.80 10.17
N GLU A 62 -3.61 -10.82 11.50
CA GLU A 62 -2.62 -10.08 12.30
C GLU A 62 -1.19 -10.56 12.02
N ASP A 63 -0.96 -11.88 11.85
CA ASP A 63 0.37 -12.41 11.50
C ASP A 63 0.87 -11.86 10.15
N HIS A 64 0.02 -11.90 9.12
CA HIS A 64 0.37 -11.35 7.80
C HIS A 64 0.61 -9.83 7.84
N ILE A 65 -0.22 -9.07 8.54
CA ILE A 65 -0.05 -7.61 8.69
C ILE A 65 1.21 -7.30 9.51
N GLY A 66 1.47 -8.05 10.57
CA GLY A 66 2.65 -7.97 11.41
C GLY A 66 3.93 -8.22 10.62
N HIS A 67 3.93 -9.26 9.78
CA HIS A 67 5.03 -9.53 8.85
C HIS A 67 5.26 -8.36 7.89
N TRP A 68 4.20 -7.75 7.35
CA TRP A 68 4.31 -6.58 6.48
C TRP A 68 4.89 -5.35 7.20
N ASN A 69 4.57 -5.15 8.48
CA ASN A 69 5.19 -4.11 9.28
C ASN A 69 6.67 -4.41 9.55
N TRP A 70 7.03 -5.67 9.76
CA TRP A 70 8.42 -6.09 9.88
C TRP A 70 9.22 -5.83 8.60
N CYS A 71 8.65 -6.12 7.43
CA CYS A 71 9.25 -5.80 6.13
C CYS A 71 9.64 -4.31 6.05
N LYS A 72 8.77 -3.40 6.51
CA LYS A 72 9.07 -1.96 6.57
C LYS A 72 10.29 -1.62 7.42
N CYS A 73 10.49 -2.33 8.53
CA CYS A 73 11.64 -2.14 9.40
C CYS A 73 12.96 -2.60 8.76
N ILE A 74 12.92 -3.58 7.85
CA ILE A 74 14.11 -4.13 7.18
C ILE A 74 14.36 -3.52 5.79
N GLY A 75 13.62 -2.48 5.41
CA GLY A 75 13.83 -1.74 4.16
C GLY A 75 13.00 -2.22 2.98
N LEU A 76 11.81 -2.77 3.25
CA LEU A 76 10.76 -3.03 2.25
C LEU A 76 9.66 -1.96 2.28
#